data_AF-A0A6G3LL94-F1
#
_entry.id   AF-A0A6G3LL94-F1
#
_cell.length_a   1.000
_cell.length_b   1.000
_cell.length_c   1.000
_cell.angle_alpha   90.00
_cell.angle_beta   90.00
_cell.angle_gamma   90.00
#
_symmetry.space_group_name_H-M   'P 1'
#
loop_
_entity.id
_entity.type
_entity.pdbx_description
1 polymer ?
#
loop_
_entity_poly.entity_id
_entity_poly.type
_entity_poly.pdbx_seq_one_letter_code
_entity_poly.pdbx_strand_id
1 'polypeptide(L)' 'MRFSVVIEKDEDGYYVAYVPELPGCHTQAKTLDELLERIKEAVELYLQVEGSSAEIKRELVGIQFIEVGANEHKTIP' A
#
# COMPACT_ATOMS: atom_id res chain seq x y z
N MET A 1 -9.25 11.34 11.41
CA MET A 1 -8.83 11.24 9.99
C MET A 1 -9.01 9.81 9.54
N ARG A 2 -9.23 9.58 8.24
CA ARG A 2 -9.33 8.25 7.66
C ARG A 2 -8.29 8.16 6.56
N PHE A 3 -7.57 7.05 6.52
CA PHE A 3 -6.58 6.73 5.51
C PHE A 3 -6.89 5.38 4.91
N SER A 4 -6.58 5.22 3.64
CA SER A 4 -6.68 3.96 2.94
C SER A 4 -5.38 3.19 3.13
N VAL A 5 -5.46 1.91 3.48
CA VAL A 5 -4.29 1.04 3.59
C VAL A 5 -4.41 -0.03 2.52
N VAL A 6 -3.43 -0.10 1.64
CA VAL A 6 -3.29 -1.23 0.70
C VAL A 6 -2.45 -2.29 1.39
N ILE A 7 -2.94 -3.52 1.35
CA ILE A 7 -2.27 -4.68 1.96
C ILE A 7 -2.01 -5.71 0.87
N GLU A 8 -0.75 -6.10 0.75
CA GLU A 8 -0.27 -7.14 -0.14
C GLU A 8 0.33 -8.27 0.69
N LYS A 9 0.48 -9.44 0.08
CA LYS A 9 1.18 -10.57 0.66
C LYS A 9 2.31 -10.99 -0.28
N ASP A 10 3.53 -11.02 0.23
CA ASP A 10 4.70 -11.41 -0.55
C ASP A 10 4.89 -12.94 -0.59
N GLU A 11 5.90 -13.37 -1.35
CA GLU A 11 6.24 -14.78 -1.54
C GLU A 11 6.74 -15.45 -0.25
N ASP A 12 7.31 -14.68 0.68
CA ASP A 12 7.80 -15.13 1.99
C ASP A 12 6.69 -15.15 3.07
N GLY A 13 5.46 -14.86 2.66
CA GLY A 13 4.27 -14.86 3.50
C GLY A 13 4.21 -13.69 4.50
N TYR A 14 4.99 -12.64 4.30
CA TYR A 14 4.78 -11.37 5.00
C TYR A 14 3.58 -10.65 4.40
N TYR A 15 2.82 -9.99 5.26
CA TYR A 15 1.92 -8.94 4.83
C TYR A 15 2.71 -7.64 4.73
N VAL A 16 2.49 -6.90 3.66
CA VAL A 16 3.11 -5.59 3.39
C VAL A 16 1.98 -4.58 3.28
N ALA A 17 2.07 -3.48 4.03
CA ALA A 17 1.06 -2.44 4.05
C ALA A 17 1.66 -1.11 3.64
N TYR A 18 0.87 -0.30 2.94
CA TYR A 18 1.20 1.08 2.64
C TYR A 18 -0.02 1.99 2.55
N VAL A 19 0.20 3.29 2.74
CA VAL A 19 -0.84 4.33 2.68
C VAL A 19 -0.60 5.20 1.43
N PRO A 20 -1.40 5.04 0.35
CA PRO A 20 -1.23 5.82 -0.88
C PRO A 20 -1.24 7.35 -0.67
N GLU A 21 -1.99 7.82 0.32
CA GLU A 21 -2.12 9.22 0.70
C GLU A 21 -0.86 9.80 1.37
N LEU A 22 -0.02 8.93 1.95
CA LEU A 22 1.15 9.30 2.75
C LEU A 22 2.41 8.64 2.19
N PRO A 23 3.07 9.27 1.19
CA PRO A 23 4.28 8.72 0.57
C PRO A 23 5.36 8.39 1.61
N GLY A 24 5.88 7.16 1.57
CA GLY A 24 6.89 6.70 2.52
C GLY A 24 6.32 6.03 3.77
N CYS A 25 4.99 6.03 3.96
CA CYS A 25 4.35 5.27 5.03
C CYS A 25 4.10 3.82 4.60
N HIS A 26 5.06 2.95 4.92
CA HIS A 26 5.04 1.52 4.61
C HIS A 26 5.46 0.72 5.84
N THR A 27 4.95 -0.51 5.98
CA THR A 27 5.43 -1.46 6.98
C THR A 27 5.13 -2.89 6.55
N GLN A 28 5.68 -3.86 7.27
CA GLN A 28 5.44 -5.28 7.04
C GLN A 28 5.36 -6.04 8.36
N ALA A 29 4.64 -7.16 8.36
CA ALA A 29 4.47 -8.03 9.50
C ALA A 29 4.14 -9.47 9.09
N LYS A 30 4.28 -10.43 10.02
CA LYS A 30 3.92 -11.83 9.75
C LYS A 30 2.42 -12.10 9.94
N THR A 31 1.70 -11.21 10.61
CA THR A 31 0.24 -11.31 10.82
C THR A 31 -0.45 -10.00 10.43
N LEU A 32 -1.74 -10.09 10.08
CA LEU A 32 -2.54 -8.91 9.77
C LEU A 32 -2.74 -8.00 10.99
N ASP A 33 -2.89 -8.57 12.19
CA ASP A 33 -3.08 -7.77 13.40
C ASP A 33 -1.85 -6.92 13.71
N GLU A 34 -0.65 -7.51 13.66
CA GLU A 34 0.61 -6.80 13.85
C GLU A 34 0.84 -5.75 12.75
N LEU A 35 0.47 -6.08 11.50
CA LEU A 35 0.55 -5.15 10.38
C LEU A 35 -0.29 -3.89 10.62
N LEU A 36 -1.53 -4.07 11.07
CA LEU A 36 -2.49 -3.00 11.30
C LEU A 36 -2.08 -2.10 12.47
N GLU A 37 -1.50 -2.68 13.52
CA GLU A 37 -0.91 -1.92 14.62
C GLU A 37 0.24 -1.04 14.13
N ARG A 38 1.22 -1.63 13.44
CA ARG A 38 2.41 -0.93 12.95
C ARG A 38 2.10 0.17 11.94
N ILE A 39 1.17 -0.08 11.01
CA ILE A 39 0.85 0.93 9.99
C ILE A 39 0.14 2.12 10.63
N LYS A 40 -0.68 1.89 11.67
CA LYS A 40 -1.30 2.98 12.42
C LYS A 40 -0.26 3.85 13.12
N GLU A 41 0.72 3.23 13.78
CA GLU A 41 1.83 3.96 14.41
C GLU A 41 2.64 4.76 13.39
N ALA A 42 2.92 4.17 12.22
CA ALA A 42 3.63 4.84 11.14
C ALA A 42 2.87 6.07 10.60
N VAL A 43 1.54 5.98 10.47
CA VAL A 43 0.67 7.11 10.11
C VAL A 43 0.70 8.20 11.18
N GLU A 44 0.58 7.83 12.45
CA GLU A 44 0.61 8.77 13.56
C GLU A 44 1.95 9.51 13.63
N LEU A 45 3.07 8.81 13.43
CA LEU A 45 4.40 9.40 13.39
C LEU A 45 4.56 10.35 12.19
N TYR A 46 4.08 9.96 11.01
CA TYR A 46 4.13 10.80 9.82
C TYR A 46 3.43 12.14 10.03
N LEU A 47 2.23 12.11 10.61
CA LEU A 47 1.44 13.32 10.89
C LEU A 47 2.07 14.21 11.97
N GLN A 48 2.84 13.64 12.89
CA GLN A 48 3.61 14.42 13.86
C GLN A 48 4.77 15.18 13.21
N VAL A 49 5.41 14.60 12.19
CA VAL A 49 6.56 15.19 11.50
C VAL A 49 6.13 16.24 10.46
N GLU A 50 5.21 15.89 9.56
CA GLU A 50 4.74 16.79 8.48
C GLU A 50 3.73 17.84 9.00
N GLY A 51 3.24 17.66 10.22
CA GLY A 51 2.18 18.46 10.82
C GLY A 51 0.80 18.10 10.28
N SER A 52 -0.25 18.48 11.02
CA SER A 52 -1.66 18.20 10.68
C SER A 52 -2.15 18.79 9.34
N SER A 53 -1.30 19.54 8.63
CA SER A 53 -1.54 20.10 7.30
C SER A 53 -0.89 19.28 6.18
N ALA A 54 -0.49 18.03 6.44
CA ALA A 54 -0.03 17.12 5.39
C ALA A 54 -1.01 17.17 4.21
N GLU A 55 -0.56 17.75 3.09
CA GLU A 55 -1.39 17.94 1.92
C GLU A 55 -1.62 16.57 1.30
N ILE A 56 -2.78 15.97 1.59
CA ILE A 56 -3.22 14.73 0.94
C ILE A 56 -3.50 15.07 -0.53
N LYS A 57 -2.53 14.80 -1.40
CA LYS A 57 -2.61 15.13 -2.83
C LYS A 57 -3.39 14.10 -3.65
N ARG A 58 -3.72 12.94 -3.05
CA ARG A 58 -4.32 11.79 -3.75
C ARG A 58 -5.21 11.02 -2.77
N GLU A 59 -6.31 10.49 -3.26
CA GLU A 59 -7.25 9.62 -2.53
C GLU A 59 -7.35 8.28 -3.26
N LEU A 60 -7.44 7.17 -2.53
CA LEU A 60 -7.66 5.86 -3.12
C LEU A 60 -9.14 5.71 -3.52
N VAL A 61 -9.41 5.69 -4.84
CA VAL A 61 -10.78 5.54 -5.37
C VAL A 61 -11.22 4.07 -5.45
N GLY A 62 -10.29 3.15 -5.69
CA GLY A 62 -10.59 1.72 -5.78
C GLY A 62 -9.41 0.90 -6.28
N ILE A 63 -9.55 -0.43 -6.21
CA ILE A 63 -8.61 -1.40 -6.77
C ILE A 63 -9.32 -2.11 -7.93
N GLN A 64 -8.72 -2.06 -9.13
CA GLN A 64 -9.24 -2.74 -10.30
C GLN A 64 -8.25 -3.82 -10.74
N PHE A 65 -8.70 -5.08 -10.72
CA PHE A 65 -7.97 -6.18 -11.32
C PHE A 65 -8.29 -6.22 -12.82
N ILE A 66 -7.26 -6.33 -13.65
CA ILE A 66 -7.39 -6.54 -15.10
C ILE A 66 -6.67 -7.83 -15.47
N GLU A 67 -7.24 -8.59 -16.40
CA GLU A 67 -6.60 -9.78 -16.95
C GLU A 67 -5.96 -9.42 -18.30
N VAL A 68 -4.71 -9.81 -18.49
CA VAL A 68 -3.99 -9.63 -19.75
C VAL A 68 -3.62 -10.99 -20.33
N GLY A 69 -3.95 -11.21 -21.60
CA GLY A 69 -3.55 -12.42 -22.32
C GLY A 69 -2.07 -12.39 -22.69
N ALA A 70 -1.36 -13.51 -22.54
CA ALA A 70 0.00 -13.65 -23.04
C ALA A 70 -0.03 -13.62 -24.58
N ASN A 71 0.45 -12.52 -25.18
CA ASN A 71 0.70 -12.49 -26.61
C ASN A 71 1.98 -13.28 -26.90
N GLU A 72 1.84 -14.54 -27.29
CA GLU A 72 2.92 -15.30 -27.92
C GLU A 72 3.37 -14.52 -29.17
N HIS A 73 4.57 -13.94 -29.11
CA HIS A 73 5.22 -13.39 -30.30
C HIS A 73 5.46 -14.54 -31.27
N LYS A 74 4.54 -14.73 -32.22
CA LYS A 74 4.78 -15.59 -33.39
C LYS A 74 5.98 -15.01 -34.13
N THR A 75 7.15 -15.63 -33.97
CA THR A 75 8.27 -15.45 -34.88
C THR A 75 7.77 -15.87 -36.26
N ILE A 76 7.68 -14.89 -37.16
CA ILE A 76 7.38 -15.10 -38.58
C ILE A 76 8.59 -15.84 -39.17
N PRO A 77 8.40 -16.93 -39.95
CA PRO A 77 9.48 -17.73 -40.52
C PRO A 77 10.33 -16.96 -41.54
#